data_AF-A0A6J3G598-F1
#
_entry.id   AF-A0A6J3G598-F1
#
_cell.length_a   1.000
_cell.length_b   1.000
_cell.length_c   1.000
_cell.angle_alpha   90.00
_cell.angle_beta   90.00
_cell.angle_gamma   90.00
#
_symmetry.space_group_name_H-M   'P 1'
#
loop_
_entity.id
_entity.type
_entity.pdbx_description
1 polymer ?
#
loop_
_entity_poly.entity_id
_entity_poly.type
_entity_poly.pdbx_seq_one_letter_code
_entity_poly.pdbx_strand_id
1 'polypeptide(L)'
;MKAVNDQGKEVTEFGNKYWLMLDEKEAQQVYGGKEARTEEMKWRQWADDWLVHLISPNVYRTPTEALASFDYIVREGKFGAVEGAVAKYMGAAAMYLISKRLKSRHHLQDNVREDLYEAANKWVAAVGKDRPFMGGQRPNLADLAVYGVLRVMEGLDAFDDLMQHTHIQPWYLRVERAITEASPAH
;
A
#
# COMPACT_ATOMS: atom_id res chain seq x y z
N MET A 1 -21.33 -4.51 -9.23
CA MET A 1 -21.92 -5.32 -10.32
C MET A 1 -21.15 -6.61 -10.41
N LYS A 2 -21.84 -7.75 -10.57
CA LYS A 2 -21.18 -9.01 -10.95
C LYS A 2 -20.87 -8.92 -12.44
N ALA A 3 -19.60 -9.00 -12.80
CA ALA A 3 -19.12 -9.10 -14.17
C ALA A 3 -18.44 -10.47 -14.34
N VAL A 4 -18.29 -10.92 -15.57
CA VAL A 4 -17.50 -12.11 -15.89
C VAL A 4 -16.23 -11.60 -16.56
N ASN A 5 -15.07 -11.99 -16.04
CA ASN A 5 -13.80 -11.59 -16.66
C ASN A 5 -13.54 -12.37 -17.95
N ASP A 6 -12.49 -12.00 -18.68
CA ASP A 6 -12.08 -12.65 -19.94
C ASP A 6 -11.73 -14.16 -19.79
N GLN A 7 -11.63 -14.65 -18.55
CA GLN A 7 -11.35 -16.05 -18.21
C GLN A 7 -12.61 -16.83 -17.80
N GLY A 8 -13.80 -16.23 -17.92
CA GLY A 8 -15.07 -16.88 -17.57
C GLY A 8 -15.34 -16.92 -16.05
N LYS A 9 -14.56 -16.21 -15.23
CA LYS A 9 -14.74 -16.15 -13.77
C LYS A 9 -15.66 -14.99 -13.39
N GLU A 10 -16.65 -15.25 -12.54
CA GLU A 10 -17.42 -14.19 -11.91
C GLU A 10 -16.52 -13.33 -11.01
N VAL A 11 -16.47 -12.03 -11.33
CA VAL A 11 -15.78 -10.98 -10.57
C VAL A 11 -16.82 -9.96 -10.11
N THR A 12 -16.73 -9.52 -8.87
CA THR A 12 -17.60 -8.44 -8.37
C THR A 12 -16.79 -7.16 -8.29
N GLU A 13 -17.18 -6.17 -9.08
CA GLU A 13 -16.56 -4.85 -9.03
C GLU A 13 -17.55 -3.82 -8.47
N PHE A 14 -17.06 -2.96 -7.59
CA PHE A 14 -17.84 -1.88 -6.98
C PHE A 14 -17.65 -0.60 -7.79
N GLY A 15 -18.69 -0.24 -8.54
CA GLY A 15 -18.72 1.02 -9.28
C GLY A 15 -18.55 2.21 -8.34
N ASN A 16 -17.89 3.27 -8.82
CA ASN A 16 -17.63 4.50 -8.05
C ASN A 16 -16.81 4.28 -6.77
N LYS A 17 -16.05 3.18 -6.63
CA LYS A 17 -15.24 2.87 -5.43
C LYS A 17 -14.31 4.00 -4.96
N TYR A 18 -13.81 4.81 -5.89
CA TYR A 18 -12.94 5.94 -5.57
C TYR A 18 -13.67 7.29 -5.57
N TRP A 19 -14.95 7.36 -5.96
CA TRP A 19 -15.69 8.62 -6.01
C TRP A 19 -16.45 8.83 -4.69
N LEU A 20 -16.13 9.91 -3.96
CA LEU A 20 -16.93 10.32 -2.82
C LEU A 20 -18.25 10.93 -3.28
N MET A 21 -19.37 10.46 -2.74
CA MET A 21 -20.71 10.97 -3.06
C MET A 21 -21.01 12.25 -2.26
N LEU A 22 -20.35 13.34 -2.65
CA LEU A 22 -20.49 14.67 -2.04
C LEU A 22 -21.27 15.62 -2.95
N ASP A 23 -22.09 16.48 -2.34
CA ASP A 23 -22.68 17.62 -3.04
C ASP A 23 -21.63 18.71 -3.35
N GLU A 24 -22.04 19.79 -4.02
CA GLU A 24 -21.10 20.86 -4.41
C GLU A 24 -20.50 21.61 -3.22
N LYS A 25 -21.26 21.83 -2.15
CA LYS A 25 -20.80 22.56 -0.97
C LYS A 25 -19.83 21.71 -0.17
N GLU A 26 -20.15 20.44 0.03
CA GLU A 26 -19.29 19.47 0.69
C GLU A 26 -17.99 19.26 -0.10
N ALA A 27 -18.08 19.15 -1.43
CA ALA A 27 -16.90 18.99 -2.27
C ALA A 27 -15.96 20.20 -2.21
N GLN A 28 -16.49 21.43 -2.13
CA GLN A 28 -15.69 22.64 -1.94
C GLN A 28 -15.07 22.73 -0.54
N GLN A 29 -15.72 22.15 0.47
CA GLN A 29 -15.18 22.11 1.83
C GLN A 29 -14.05 21.09 1.98
N VAL A 30 -14.15 19.94 1.31
CA VAL A 30 -13.18 18.84 1.41
C VAL A 30 -11.99 19.04 0.45
N TYR A 31 -12.24 19.52 -0.76
CA TYR A 31 -11.23 19.65 -1.80
C TYR A 31 -10.97 21.11 -2.16
N GLY A 32 -9.68 21.47 -2.34
CA GLY A 32 -9.26 22.79 -2.81
C GLY A 32 -9.54 23.10 -4.28
N GLY A 33 -10.36 22.28 -4.95
CA GLY A 33 -10.70 22.40 -6.36
C GLY A 33 -11.13 21.08 -7.00
N LYS A 34 -11.73 21.13 -8.20
CA LYS A 34 -12.17 19.93 -8.93
C LYS A 34 -11.00 19.01 -9.31
N GLU A 35 -9.84 19.58 -9.62
CA GLU A 35 -8.63 18.83 -9.96
C GLU A 35 -8.07 18.05 -8.78
N ALA A 36 -8.12 18.60 -7.56
CA ALA A 36 -7.68 17.90 -6.36
C ALA A 36 -8.51 16.64 -6.07
N ARG A 37 -9.82 16.68 -6.39
CA ARG A 37 -10.72 15.52 -6.25
C ARG A 37 -10.36 14.41 -7.25
N THR A 38 -10.12 14.75 -8.51
CA THR A 38 -9.76 13.74 -9.52
C THR A 38 -8.33 13.23 -9.35
N GLU A 39 -7.42 14.07 -8.85
CA GLU A 39 -6.07 13.68 -8.46
C GLU A 39 -6.09 12.62 -7.35
N GLU A 40 -6.84 12.86 -6.27
CA GLU A 40 -7.00 11.88 -5.18
C GLU A 40 -7.51 10.53 -5.72
N MET A 41 -8.54 10.55 -6.56
CA MET A 41 -9.09 9.32 -7.14
C MET A 41 -8.07 8.52 -7.92
N LYS A 42 -7.27 9.20 -8.76
CA LYS A 42 -6.22 8.58 -9.57
C LYS A 42 -5.19 7.90 -8.67
N TRP A 43 -4.80 8.53 -7.57
CA TRP A 43 -3.80 7.98 -6.66
C TRP A 43 -4.33 6.88 -5.76
N ARG A 44 -5.60 6.94 -5.35
CA ARG A 44 -6.28 5.81 -4.68
C ARG A 44 -6.33 4.58 -5.59
N GLN A 45 -6.67 4.79 -6.86
CA GLN A 45 -6.63 3.72 -7.84
C GLN A 45 -5.21 3.17 -8.01
N TRP A 46 -4.21 4.04 -8.14
CA TRP A 46 -2.82 3.61 -8.29
C TRP A 46 -2.29 2.82 -7.08
N ALA A 47 -2.71 3.18 -5.86
CA ALA A 47 -2.34 2.43 -4.66
C ALA A 47 -2.83 0.98 -4.76
N ASP A 48 -4.10 0.79 -5.12
CA ASP A 48 -4.73 -0.54 -5.20
C ASP A 48 -4.34 -1.33 -6.46
N ASP A 49 -4.12 -0.68 -7.60
CA ASP A 49 -3.88 -1.34 -8.88
C ASP A 49 -2.38 -1.56 -9.16
N TRP A 50 -1.48 -0.87 -8.44
CA TRP A 50 -0.03 -0.99 -8.63
C TRP A 50 0.73 -1.20 -7.32
N LEU A 51 0.61 -0.28 -6.37
CA LEU A 51 1.48 -0.25 -5.18
C LEU A 51 1.37 -1.53 -4.34
N VAL A 52 0.15 -2.03 -4.11
CA VAL A 52 -0.08 -3.28 -3.36
C VAL A 52 0.60 -4.49 -4.00
N HIS A 53 0.75 -4.50 -5.32
CA HIS A 53 1.37 -5.60 -6.06
C HIS A 53 2.89 -5.65 -5.89
N LEU A 54 3.50 -4.59 -5.37
CA LEU A 54 4.92 -4.54 -5.03
C LEU A 54 5.21 -5.18 -3.67
N ILE A 55 4.23 -5.23 -2.77
CA ILE A 55 4.42 -5.67 -1.38
C ILE A 55 4.86 -7.12 -1.31
N SER A 56 4.03 -8.05 -1.81
CA SER A 56 4.31 -9.49 -1.71
C SER A 56 5.65 -9.89 -2.37
N PRO A 57 5.97 -9.44 -3.60
CA PRO A 57 7.27 -9.69 -4.20
C PRO A 57 8.45 -9.14 -3.39
N ASN A 58 8.28 -8.05 -2.63
CA ASN A 58 9.34 -7.45 -1.83
C ASN A 58 9.52 -8.10 -0.46
N VAL A 59 8.45 -8.37 0.28
CA VAL A 59 8.54 -8.98 1.62
C VAL A 59 8.81 -10.49 1.58
N TYR A 60 8.51 -11.15 0.46
CA TYR A 60 8.80 -12.57 0.22
C TYR A 60 9.90 -12.78 -0.83
N ARG A 61 10.82 -11.82 -1.01
CA ARG A 61 11.83 -11.84 -2.08
C ARG A 61 12.91 -12.91 -1.84
N THR A 62 13.36 -13.06 -0.59
CA THR A 62 14.33 -14.08 -0.14
C THR A 62 13.70 -15.03 0.88
N PRO A 63 14.25 -16.24 1.11
CA PRO A 63 13.74 -17.15 2.12
C PRO A 63 13.75 -16.56 3.54
N THR A 64 14.77 -15.75 3.87
CA THR A 64 14.89 -15.07 5.17
C THR A 64 13.79 -14.04 5.37
N GLU A 65 13.60 -13.14 4.39
CA GLU A 65 12.52 -12.14 4.45
C GLU A 65 11.14 -12.82 4.48
N ALA A 66 10.96 -13.93 3.76
CA ALA A 66 9.70 -14.66 3.76
C ALA A 66 9.37 -15.27 5.13
N LEU A 67 10.36 -15.82 5.83
CA LEU A 67 10.20 -16.32 7.20
C LEU A 67 9.95 -15.18 8.19
N ALA A 68 10.64 -14.04 8.06
CA ALA A 68 10.40 -12.86 8.90
C ALA A 68 8.97 -12.32 8.71
N SER A 69 8.52 -12.22 7.46
CA SER A 69 7.17 -11.77 7.11
C SER A 69 6.08 -12.69 7.66
N PHE A 70 6.26 -14.01 7.57
CA PHE A 70 5.30 -14.95 8.15
C PHE A 70 5.35 -15.01 9.68
N ASP A 71 6.53 -14.83 10.28
CA ASP A 71 6.64 -14.70 11.73
C ASP A 71 5.84 -13.48 12.21
N TYR A 72 5.96 -12.35 11.51
CA TYR A 72 5.17 -11.15 11.76
C TYR A 72 3.66 -11.42 11.60
N ILE A 73 3.23 -12.03 10.49
CA ILE A 73 1.81 -12.37 10.26
C ILE A 73 1.25 -13.30 11.35
N VAL A 74 2.03 -14.29 11.79
CA VAL A 74 1.59 -15.23 12.82
C VAL A 74 1.49 -14.55 14.18
N ARG A 75 2.40 -13.61 14.49
CA ARG A 75 2.41 -12.86 15.77
C ARG A 75 1.30 -11.81 15.85
N GLU A 76 1.11 -11.02 14.80
CA GLU A 76 0.07 -9.98 14.74
C GLU A 76 -1.32 -10.57 14.41
N GLY A 77 -1.34 -11.74 13.79
CA GLY A 77 -2.56 -12.46 13.46
C GLY A 77 -3.13 -13.27 14.62
N LYS A 78 -4.28 -13.90 14.36
CA LYS A 78 -4.97 -14.77 15.33
C LYS A 78 -4.68 -16.24 15.02
N PHE A 79 -3.48 -16.70 15.34
CA PHE A 79 -3.08 -18.10 15.17
C PHE A 79 -2.94 -18.81 16.53
N GLY A 80 -3.38 -20.06 16.60
CA GLY A 80 -3.05 -20.92 17.74
C GLY A 80 -1.56 -21.27 17.78
N ALA A 81 -1.01 -21.68 18.92
CA ALA A 81 0.43 -21.93 19.05
C ALA A 81 0.98 -22.97 18.06
N VAL A 82 0.27 -24.09 17.86
CA VAL A 82 0.66 -25.15 16.93
C VAL A 82 0.43 -24.74 15.47
N GLU A 83 -0.74 -24.15 15.20
CA GLU A 83 -1.10 -23.67 13.86
C GLU A 83 -0.13 -22.59 13.39
N GLY A 84 0.23 -21.64 14.25
CA GLY A 84 1.17 -20.57 13.99
C GLY A 84 2.57 -21.09 13.65
N ALA A 85 3.05 -22.11 14.38
CA ALA A 85 4.34 -22.73 14.06
C ALA A 85 4.33 -23.38 12.66
N VAL A 86 3.27 -24.12 12.32
CA VAL A 86 3.13 -24.74 10.99
C VAL A 86 2.97 -23.68 9.90
N ALA A 87 2.07 -22.73 10.11
CA ALA A 87 1.77 -21.63 9.19
C ALA A 87 3.01 -20.78 8.91
N LYS A 88 3.87 -20.55 9.90
CA LYS A 88 5.12 -19.80 9.73
C LYS A 88 6.00 -20.42 8.65
N TYR A 89 6.32 -21.71 8.77
CA TYR A 89 7.25 -22.36 7.84
C TYR A 89 6.60 -22.71 6.51
N MET A 90 5.41 -23.31 6.54
CA MET A 90 4.69 -23.71 5.32
C MET A 90 4.22 -22.50 4.52
N GLY A 91 3.72 -21.48 5.22
CA GLY A 91 3.27 -20.23 4.61
C GLY A 91 4.44 -19.46 4.00
N ALA A 92 5.57 -19.33 4.71
CA ALA A 92 6.77 -18.67 4.17
C ALA A 92 7.26 -19.36 2.90
N ALA A 93 7.35 -20.70 2.89
CA ALA A 93 7.77 -21.45 1.71
C ALA A 93 6.79 -21.28 0.54
N ALA A 94 5.49 -21.37 0.80
CA ALA A 94 4.46 -21.18 -0.22
C ALA A 94 4.50 -19.76 -0.80
N MET A 95 4.56 -18.74 0.05
CA MET A 95 4.56 -17.35 -0.38
C MET A 95 5.86 -16.93 -1.06
N TYR A 96 7.00 -17.49 -0.67
CA TYR A 96 8.25 -17.31 -1.42
C TYR A 96 8.13 -17.81 -2.87
N LEU A 97 7.46 -18.93 -3.11
CA LEU A 97 7.26 -19.44 -4.47
C LEU A 97 6.16 -18.66 -5.22
N ILE A 98 5.08 -18.30 -4.53
CA ILE A 98 3.99 -17.49 -5.10
C ILE A 98 4.51 -16.10 -5.48
N SER A 99 5.37 -15.48 -4.67
CA SER A 99 5.93 -14.16 -4.92
C SER A 99 6.74 -14.10 -6.22
N LYS A 100 7.46 -15.17 -6.57
CA LYS A 100 8.16 -15.29 -7.86
C LYS A 100 7.19 -15.31 -9.04
N ARG A 101 6.03 -15.96 -8.90
CA ARG A 101 4.97 -15.95 -9.92
C ARG A 101 4.30 -14.59 -10.01
N LEU A 102 4.05 -13.94 -8.87
CA LEU A 102 3.49 -12.58 -8.83
C LEU A 102 4.43 -11.57 -9.49
N LYS A 103 5.73 -11.64 -9.20
CA LYS A 103 6.77 -10.84 -9.87
C LYS A 103 6.65 -10.92 -11.39
N SER A 104 6.58 -12.14 -11.94
CA SER A 104 6.43 -12.34 -13.38
C SER A 104 5.07 -11.86 -13.90
N ARG A 105 3.97 -12.18 -13.21
CA ARG A 105 2.61 -11.80 -13.61
C ARG A 105 2.40 -10.28 -13.67
N HIS A 106 3.03 -9.55 -12.75
CA HIS A 106 2.93 -8.10 -12.66
C HIS A 106 4.06 -7.37 -13.41
N HIS A 107 4.87 -8.09 -14.19
CA HIS A 107 5.96 -7.55 -15.01
C HIS A 107 6.96 -6.71 -14.20
N LEU A 108 7.29 -7.16 -12.99
CA LEU A 108 8.26 -6.50 -12.12
C LEU A 108 9.70 -6.79 -12.58
N GLN A 109 10.58 -5.84 -12.31
CA GLN A 109 12.00 -5.91 -12.58
C GLN A 109 12.67 -7.05 -11.81
N ASP A 110 13.88 -7.41 -12.26
CA ASP A 110 14.59 -8.51 -11.63
C ASP A 110 14.93 -8.25 -10.17
N ASN A 111 15.38 -7.03 -9.90
CA ASN A 111 15.45 -6.46 -8.58
C ASN A 111 14.13 -5.77 -8.23
N VAL A 112 13.22 -6.51 -7.59
CA VAL A 112 11.90 -6.00 -7.16
C VAL A 112 11.95 -4.81 -6.20
N ARG A 113 13.12 -4.53 -5.60
CA ARG A 113 13.33 -3.33 -4.79
C ARG A 113 13.33 -2.06 -5.63
N GLU A 114 13.86 -2.10 -6.86
CA GLU A 114 13.86 -0.94 -7.74
C GLU A 114 12.43 -0.51 -8.08
N ASP A 115 11.52 -1.45 -8.38
CA ASP A 115 10.11 -1.13 -8.63
C ASP A 115 9.46 -0.44 -7.42
N LEU A 116 9.81 -0.89 -6.21
CA LEU A 116 9.34 -0.28 -4.97
C LEU A 116 9.90 1.14 -4.80
N TYR A 117 11.19 1.34 -5.07
CA TYR A 117 11.83 2.65 -5.00
C TYR A 117 11.29 3.63 -6.05
N GLU A 118 11.09 3.16 -7.28
CA GLU A 118 10.48 3.92 -8.36
C GLU A 118 9.05 4.33 -7.99
N ALA A 119 8.25 3.43 -7.44
CA ALA A 119 6.89 3.72 -6.99
C ALA A 119 6.88 4.77 -5.87
N ALA A 120 7.79 4.65 -4.91
CA ALA A 120 7.93 5.59 -3.80
C ALA A 120 8.36 6.98 -4.28
N ASN A 121 9.37 7.06 -5.14
CA ASN A 121 9.84 8.32 -5.71
C ASN A 121 8.78 8.95 -6.62
N LYS A 122 8.03 8.15 -7.38
CA LYS A 122 6.88 8.61 -8.17
C LYS A 122 5.78 9.22 -7.30
N TRP A 123 5.49 8.61 -6.16
CA TRP A 123 4.55 9.16 -5.19
C TRP A 123 5.04 10.50 -4.60
N VAL A 124 6.28 10.55 -4.11
CA VAL A 124 6.87 11.78 -3.54
C VAL A 124 6.92 12.90 -4.57
N ALA A 125 7.27 12.59 -5.82
CA ALA A 125 7.25 13.56 -6.91
C ALA A 125 5.85 14.11 -7.19
N ALA A 126 4.81 13.27 -7.08
CA ALA A 126 3.43 13.68 -7.26
C ALA A 126 2.92 14.58 -6.13
N VAL A 127 3.28 14.26 -4.87
CA VAL A 127 3.04 15.14 -3.73
C VAL A 127 3.68 16.50 -3.99
N GLY A 128 4.90 16.50 -4.53
CA GLY A 128 5.64 17.71 -4.84
C GLY A 128 6.27 18.33 -3.58
N LYS A 129 6.81 19.53 -3.72
CA LYS A 129 7.52 20.25 -2.64
C LYS A 129 6.68 21.35 -2.00
N ASP A 130 5.62 21.78 -2.67
CA ASP A 130 4.82 22.95 -2.27
C ASP A 130 3.72 22.63 -1.25
N ARG A 131 3.51 21.34 -0.96
CA ARG A 131 2.49 20.86 -0.02
C ARG A 131 3.04 19.72 0.86
N PRO A 132 2.65 19.63 2.15
CA PRO A 132 3.11 18.55 3.02
C PRO A 132 2.50 17.17 2.67
N PHE A 133 1.28 17.17 2.11
CA PHE A 133 0.51 15.98 1.72
C PHE A 133 -0.11 16.16 0.34
N MET A 134 -0.56 15.09 -0.31
CA MET A 134 -1.39 15.19 -1.52
C MET A 134 -2.64 16.05 -1.27
N GLY A 135 -3.27 15.88 -0.11
CA GLY A 135 -4.41 16.67 0.34
C GLY A 135 -4.12 18.14 0.67
N GLY A 136 -2.89 18.62 0.48
CA GLY A 136 -2.50 19.98 0.87
C GLY A 136 -2.06 20.01 2.32
N GLN A 137 -2.78 20.73 3.19
CA GLN A 137 -2.40 20.92 4.60
C GLN A 137 -2.71 19.72 5.51
N ARG A 138 -3.64 18.85 5.10
CA ARG A 138 -4.00 17.62 5.80
C ARG A 138 -3.95 16.44 4.82
N PRO A 139 -3.67 15.22 5.28
CA PRO A 139 -3.71 14.05 4.40
C PRO A 139 -5.14 13.83 3.87
N ASN A 140 -5.26 13.56 2.58
CA ASN A 140 -6.52 13.13 1.97
C ASN A 140 -6.57 11.60 1.82
N LEU A 141 -7.58 11.05 1.14
CA LEU A 141 -7.72 9.60 1.01
C LEU A 141 -6.61 8.97 0.16
N ALA A 142 -5.95 9.72 -0.72
CA ALA A 142 -4.79 9.21 -1.46
C ALA A 142 -3.58 9.07 -0.54
N ASP A 143 -3.31 10.07 0.31
CA ASP A 143 -2.25 9.97 1.31
C ASP A 143 -2.48 8.76 2.23
N LEU A 144 -3.71 8.61 2.73
CA LEU A 144 -4.09 7.51 3.61
C LEU A 144 -4.03 6.14 2.91
N ALA A 145 -4.38 6.06 1.63
CA ALA A 145 -4.29 4.83 0.86
C ALA A 145 -2.83 4.39 0.69
N VAL A 146 -1.96 5.29 0.22
CA VAL A 146 -0.53 4.98 0.04
C VAL A 146 0.14 4.65 1.38
N TYR A 147 -0.14 5.44 2.42
CA TYR A 147 0.38 5.20 3.76
C TYR A 147 -0.07 3.83 4.29
N GLY A 148 -1.37 3.52 4.19
CA GLY A 148 -1.93 2.25 4.65
C GLY A 148 -1.33 1.04 3.96
N VAL A 149 -1.06 1.13 2.64
CA VAL A 149 -0.42 0.06 1.87
C VAL A 149 1.04 -0.14 2.30
N LEU A 150 1.80 0.94 2.48
CA LEU A 150 3.21 0.85 2.87
C LEU A 150 3.41 0.39 4.32
N ARG A 151 2.50 0.80 5.22
CA ARG A 151 2.55 0.43 6.65
C ARG A 151 2.54 -1.07 6.89
N VAL A 152 1.95 -1.86 5.99
CA VAL A 152 1.94 -3.33 6.09
C VAL A 152 3.35 -3.93 6.12
N MET A 153 4.37 -3.21 5.63
CA MET A 153 5.75 -3.67 5.62
C MET A 153 6.56 -3.24 6.86
N GLU A 154 6.00 -2.42 7.76
CA GLU A 154 6.74 -1.96 8.95
C GLU A 154 7.32 -3.13 9.76
N GLY A 155 8.58 -2.97 10.19
CA GLY A 155 9.32 -4.01 10.91
C GLY A 155 9.93 -5.10 10.02
N LEU A 156 9.84 -4.97 8.70
CA LEU A 156 10.47 -5.87 7.72
C LEU A 156 11.56 -5.13 6.92
N ASP A 157 12.55 -5.88 6.46
CA ASP A 157 13.68 -5.35 5.66
C ASP A 157 13.23 -4.49 4.47
N ALA A 158 12.09 -4.83 3.84
CA ALA A 158 11.55 -4.08 2.70
C ALA A 158 11.15 -2.64 3.04
N PHE A 159 10.70 -2.40 4.27
CA PHE A 159 10.35 -1.07 4.73
C PHE A 159 11.58 -0.25 5.09
N ASP A 160 12.56 -0.87 5.75
CA ASP A 160 13.83 -0.20 6.08
C ASP A 160 14.56 0.22 4.79
N ASP A 161 14.62 -0.68 3.81
CA ASP A 161 15.16 -0.42 2.48
C ASP A 161 14.42 0.73 1.79
N LEU A 162 13.08 0.73 1.83
CA LEU A 162 12.24 1.79 1.27
C LEU A 162 12.54 3.15 1.90
N MET A 163 12.70 3.20 3.23
CA MET A 163 13.00 4.44 3.96
C MET A 163 14.43 4.94 3.70
N GLN A 164 15.38 4.02 3.54
CA GLN A 164 16.79 4.36 3.35
C GLN A 164 17.13 4.78 1.91
N HIS A 165 16.52 4.13 0.92
CA HIS A 165 16.87 4.29 -0.50
C HIS A 165 15.93 5.22 -1.28
N THR A 166 14.96 5.84 -0.61
CA THR A 166 14.03 6.78 -1.24
C THR A 166 13.84 8.01 -0.37
N HIS A 167 13.19 9.04 -0.93
CA HIS A 167 12.89 10.26 -0.20
C HIS A 167 11.48 10.25 0.42
N ILE A 168 10.89 9.06 0.64
CA ILE A 168 9.50 8.94 1.11
C ILE A 168 9.34 9.16 2.61
N GLN A 169 10.37 8.89 3.41
CA GLN A 169 10.31 8.92 4.87
C GLN A 169 9.78 10.24 5.44
N PRO A 170 10.19 11.43 4.97
CA PRO A 170 9.65 12.69 5.49
C PRO A 170 8.13 12.83 5.30
N TRP A 171 7.58 12.36 4.17
CA TRP A 171 6.13 12.35 3.95
C TRP A 171 5.46 11.30 4.83
N TYR A 172 6.02 10.09 4.90
CA TYR A 172 5.45 8.99 5.68
C TYR A 172 5.26 9.38 7.15
N LEU A 173 6.32 9.91 7.77
CA LEU A 173 6.29 10.35 9.17
C LEU A 173 5.40 11.57 9.42
N ARG A 174 5.10 12.38 8.39
CA ARG A 174 4.09 13.45 8.51
C ARG A 174 2.69 12.86 8.57
N VAL A 175 2.40 11.83 7.78
CA VAL A 175 1.08 11.17 7.76
C VAL A 175 0.86 10.43 9.08
N GLU A 176 1.86 9.68 9.54
CA GLU A 176 1.83 8.98 10.82
C GLU A 176 1.51 9.94 11.98
N ARG A 177 2.26 11.06 12.07
CA ARG A 177 2.01 12.09 13.10
C ARG A 177 0.60 12.66 13.03
N ALA A 178 0.13 13.01 11.83
CA ALA A 178 -1.22 13.53 11.64
C ALA A 178 -2.31 12.55 12.09
N ILE A 179 -2.08 11.23 11.94
CA ILE A 179 -2.99 10.19 12.43
C ILE A 179 -2.93 10.10 13.97
N THR A 180 -1.73 10.10 14.55
CA THR A 180 -1.56 10.02 16.02
C THR A 180 -2.09 11.24 16.76
N GLU A 181 -1.95 12.44 16.19
CA GLU A 181 -2.49 13.68 16.76
C GLU A 181 -4.02 13.74 16.71
N ALA A 182 -4.63 13.03 15.75
CA ALA A 182 -6.08 12.95 15.59
C ALA A 182 -6.74 11.85 16.46
N SER A 183 -5.97 10.88 16.97
CA SER A 183 -6.43 9.89 17.95
C SER A 183 -6.08 10.36 19.35
N PRO A 184 -7.03 10.82 20.19
CA PRO A 184 -6.75 11.00 21.60
C PRO A 184 -6.35 9.63 22.17
N ALA A 185 -5.19 9.58 22.84
CA ALA A 185 -4.70 8.37 23.49
C ALA A 185 -5.80 7.82 24.42
N HIS A 186 -6.30 6.63 24.08
CA HIS A 186 -7.21 5.85 24.91
C HIS A 186 -6.44 4.80 25.69
#